data_AF-X0UW87-F1
#
_entry.id   AF-X0UW87-F1
#
_cell.length_a   1.000
_cell.length_b   1.000
_cell.length_c   1.000
_cell.angle_alpha   90.00
_cell.angle_beta   90.00
_cell.angle_gamma   90.00
#
_symmetry.space_group_name_H-M   'P 1'
#
loop_
_entity.id
_entity.type
_entity.pdbx_description
1 polymer ?
#
loop_
_entity_poly.entity_id
_entity_poly.type
_entity_poly.pdbx_seq_one_letter_code
_entity_poly.pdbx_strand_id
1 'polypeptide(L)'
;MSKENKSEGLGDSIDKLTTKTGIKSLVKFISGDDCNCDVRQERLNSLFRYKRNKPKCLTENEYKWLTDYFSNPKQFSHIVVKSKIGLMWARVFGMHYKKICD
;
A
#
# COMPACT_ATOMS: atom_id res chain seq x y z
N MET A 1 22.90 -4.66 -17.21
CA MET A 1 22.43 -5.11 -15.89
C MET A 1 21.28 -4.21 -15.46
N SER A 2 20.09 -4.43 -16.03
CA SER A 2 18.90 -3.63 -15.77
C SER A 2 18.39 -3.98 -14.37
N LYS A 3 18.51 -3.03 -13.43
CA LYS A 3 17.60 -3.02 -12.29
C LYS A 3 16.21 -3.13 -12.89
N GLU A 4 15.48 -4.22 -12.63
CA GLU A 4 14.05 -4.23 -12.90
C GLU A 4 13.49 -2.97 -12.23
N ASN A 5 13.09 -1.99 -13.03
CA ASN A 5 12.61 -0.70 -12.54
C ASN A 5 11.42 -0.99 -11.65
N LYS A 6 11.63 -1.02 -10.33
CA LYS A 6 10.61 -1.36 -9.35
C LYS A 6 9.45 -0.39 -9.56
N SER A 7 8.24 -0.91 -9.80
CA SER A 7 7.07 -0.07 -10.06
C SER A 7 6.94 0.96 -8.93
N GLU A 8 6.86 2.23 -9.27
CA GLU A 8 6.77 3.32 -8.30
C GLU A 8 5.34 3.50 -7.79
N GLY A 9 4.37 3.19 -8.65
CA GLY A 9 2.95 3.21 -8.35
C GLY A 9 2.14 2.31 -9.28
N LEU A 10 0.82 2.48 -9.21
CA LEU A 10 -0.13 1.67 -9.97
C LEU A 10 -0.01 1.86 -11.49
N GLY A 11 0.38 3.07 -11.94
CA GLY A 11 0.61 3.37 -13.35
C GLY A 11 1.63 2.41 -13.97
N ASP A 12 2.79 2.27 -13.34
CA ASP A 12 3.84 1.38 -13.84
C ASP A 12 3.42 -0.09 -13.87
N SER A 13 2.63 -0.52 -12.88
CA SER A 13 2.12 -1.88 -12.82
C SER A 13 1.15 -2.18 -13.96
N ILE A 14 0.23 -1.24 -14.25
CA ILE A 14 -0.69 -1.36 -15.38
C ILE A 14 0.09 -1.34 -16.69
N ASP A 15 1.05 -0.42 -16.85
CA ASP A 15 1.83 -0.30 -18.08
C ASP A 15 2.64 -1.56 -18.40
N LYS A 16 3.28 -2.14 -17.38
CA LYS A 16 3.98 -3.43 -17.51
C LYS A 16 3.04 -4.56 -17.88
N LEU A 17 1.87 -4.62 -17.25
CA LEU A 17 0.89 -5.68 -17.51
C LEU A 17 0.33 -5.56 -18.94
N THR A 18 -0.07 -4.37 -19.36
CA THR A 18 -0.64 -4.13 -20.71
C THR A 18 0.40 -4.26 -21.81
N THR A 19 1.67 -3.96 -21.53
CA THR A 19 2.80 -4.22 -22.44
C THR A 19 3.03 -5.72 -22.59
N LYS A 20 3.14 -6.46 -21.49
CA LYS A 20 3.38 -7.92 -21.51
C LYS A 20 2.24 -8.70 -22.17
N THR A 21 1.01 -8.23 -22.01
CA THR A 21 -0.19 -8.87 -22.60
C THR A 21 -0.46 -8.41 -24.04
N GLY A 22 0.29 -7.45 -24.58
CA GLY A 22 0.08 -6.89 -25.92
C GLY A 22 -1.12 -5.93 -26.04
N ILE A 23 -1.88 -5.71 -24.96
CA ILE A 23 -3.02 -4.78 -24.92
C ILE A 23 -2.57 -3.36 -25.26
N LYS A 24 -1.36 -2.95 -24.81
CA LYS A 24 -0.82 -1.62 -25.11
C LYS A 24 -0.70 -1.37 -26.62
N SER A 25 -0.30 -2.39 -27.37
CA SER A 25 -0.19 -2.32 -28.84
C SER A 25 -1.56 -2.23 -29.52
N LEU A 26 -2.54 -3.01 -29.04
CA LEU A 26 -3.91 -2.95 -29.55
C LEU A 26 -4.55 -1.57 -29.32
N VAL A 27 -4.38 -1.00 -28.14
CA VAL A 27 -4.92 0.32 -27.80
C VAL A 27 -4.29 1.42 -28.66
N LYS A 28 -2.98 1.36 -28.90
CA LYS A 28 -2.29 2.30 -29.82
C LYS A 28 -2.80 2.18 -31.26
N PHE A 29 -3.06 0.96 -31.73
CA PHE A 29 -3.61 0.76 -33.07
C PHE A 29 -5.01 1.39 -33.23
N ILE A 30 -5.87 1.25 -32.22
CA ILE A 30 -7.24 1.79 -32.26
C ILE A 30 -7.27 3.31 -32.01
N SER A 31 -6.44 3.80 -31.08
CA SER A 31 -6.49 5.19 -30.61
C SER A 31 -5.53 6.12 -31.34
N GLY A 32 -4.71 5.60 -32.26
CA GLY A 32 -3.57 6.30 -32.83
C GLY A 32 -2.44 6.54 -31.81
N ASP A 33 -1.44 7.31 -32.22
CA ASP A 33 -0.26 7.61 -31.39
C ASP A 33 -0.56 8.59 -30.24
N ASP A 34 -1.68 9.32 -30.32
CA ASP A 34 -2.04 10.40 -29.38
C ASP A 34 -2.89 9.94 -28.17
N CYS A 35 -2.73 8.67 -27.73
CA CYS A 35 -3.48 8.12 -26.58
C CYS A 35 -3.16 8.79 -25.22
N ASN A 36 -2.13 9.64 -25.17
CA ASN A 36 -1.59 10.29 -23.97
C ASN A 36 -1.32 9.31 -22.81
N CYS A 37 -0.92 8.08 -23.16
CA CYS A 37 -0.80 6.97 -22.23
C CYS A 37 0.26 7.21 -21.14
N ASP A 38 1.35 7.93 -21.47
CA ASP A 38 2.44 8.22 -20.54
C ASP A 38 2.01 9.22 -19.45
N VAL A 39 1.29 10.28 -19.82
CA VAL A 39 0.74 11.24 -18.84
C VAL A 39 -0.27 10.56 -17.90
N ARG A 40 -1.08 9.62 -18.42
CA ARG A 40 -2.01 8.84 -17.60
C ARG A 40 -1.26 7.93 -16.62
N GLN A 41 -0.19 7.29 -17.07
CA GLN A 41 0.68 6.47 -16.22
C GLN A 41 1.30 7.32 -15.10
N GLU A 42 1.90 8.46 -15.43
CA GLU A 42 2.52 9.36 -14.46
C GLU A 42 1.51 9.89 -13.45
N ARG A 43 0.32 10.30 -13.91
CA ARG A 43 -0.77 10.75 -13.04
C ARG A 43 -1.20 9.63 -12.09
N LEU A 44 -1.34 8.41 -12.59
CA LEU A 44 -1.72 7.26 -11.78
C LEU A 44 -0.64 6.88 -10.77
N ASN A 45 0.64 6.97 -11.16
CA ASN A 45 1.75 6.81 -10.23
C ASN A 45 1.73 7.88 -9.15
N SER A 46 1.48 9.14 -9.51
CA SER A 46 1.46 10.24 -8.55
C SER A 46 0.36 10.08 -7.50
N LEU A 47 -0.84 9.65 -7.93
CA LEU A 47 -2.00 9.37 -7.06
C LEU A 47 -1.80 8.10 -6.23
N PHE A 48 -1.29 7.02 -6.82
CA PHE A 48 -1.19 5.69 -6.21
C PHE A 48 0.26 5.23 -6.09
N ARG A 49 1.10 6.03 -5.40
CA ARG A 49 2.51 5.70 -5.12
C ARG A 49 2.59 4.57 -4.09
N TYR A 50 3.31 3.51 -4.40
CA TYR A 50 3.53 2.40 -3.45
C TYR A 50 4.45 2.79 -2.29
N LYS A 51 5.41 3.69 -2.53
CA LYS A 51 6.38 4.11 -1.51
C LYS A 51 5.80 5.08 -0.46
N ARG A 52 4.69 5.78 -0.75
CA ARG A 52 4.13 6.83 0.12
C ARG A 52 3.52 6.27 1.41
N ASN A 53 2.98 5.06 1.35
CA ASN A 53 2.30 4.39 2.48
C ASN A 53 3.08 3.18 2.98
N LYS A 54 4.42 3.22 2.92
CA LYS A 54 5.24 2.10 3.42
C LYS A 54 5.05 1.98 4.93
N PRO A 55 4.55 0.84 5.45
CA PRO A 55 4.40 0.68 6.89
C PRO A 55 5.76 0.74 7.58
N LYS A 56 5.83 1.45 8.72
CA LYS A 56 6.96 1.39 9.64
C LYS A 56 7.03 0.00 10.25
N CYS A 57 8.24 -0.47 10.55
CA CYS A 57 8.40 -1.72 11.28
C CYS A 57 7.76 -1.64 12.67
N LEU A 58 7.30 -2.78 13.17
CA LEU A 58 6.97 -2.95 14.58
C LEU A 58 8.23 -2.73 15.41
N THR A 59 8.08 -2.06 16.56
CA THR A 59 9.09 -2.08 17.60
C THR A 59 9.09 -3.46 18.26
N GLU A 60 10.20 -3.81 18.91
CA GLU A 60 10.30 -5.09 19.62
C GLU A 60 9.19 -5.28 20.67
N ASN A 61 8.83 -4.21 21.38
CA ASN A 61 7.76 -4.23 22.38
C ASN A 61 6.38 -4.48 21.76
N GLU A 62 6.09 -3.86 20.62
CA GLU A 62 4.83 -4.10 19.89
C GLU A 62 4.78 -5.52 19.33
N TYR A 63 5.90 -6.03 18.80
CA TYR A 63 6.00 -7.40 18.32
C TYR A 63 5.75 -8.41 19.45
N LYS A 64 6.43 -8.27 20.59
CA LYS A 64 6.25 -9.13 21.77
C LYS A 64 4.81 -9.08 22.27
N TRP A 65 4.22 -7.89 22.38
CA TRP A 65 2.85 -7.73 22.84
C TRP A 65 1.83 -8.35 21.87
N LEU A 66 2.00 -8.16 20.55
CA LEU A 66 1.14 -8.77 19.55
C LEU A 66 1.26 -10.30 19.58
N THR A 67 2.47 -10.82 19.75
CA THR A 67 2.72 -12.27 19.86
C THR A 67 1.96 -12.84 21.05
N ASP A 68 2.10 -12.23 22.23
CA ASP A 68 1.40 -12.63 23.44
C ASP A 68 -0.14 -12.52 23.30
N TYR A 69 -0.63 -11.43 22.69
CA TYR A 69 -2.05 -11.25 22.37
C TYR A 69 -2.62 -12.35 21.45
N PHE A 70 -1.92 -12.70 20.37
CA PHE A 70 -2.39 -13.74 19.46
C PHE A 70 -2.25 -15.16 20.04
N SER A 71 -1.32 -15.38 20.98
CA SER A 71 -1.19 -16.64 21.69
C SER A 71 -2.31 -16.87 22.72
N ASN A 72 -2.72 -15.83 23.44
CA ASN A 72 -3.78 -15.94 24.45
C ASN A 72 -4.71 -14.71 24.48
N PRO A 73 -5.61 -14.53 23.50
CA PRO A 73 -6.41 -13.31 23.40
C PRO A 73 -7.37 -13.11 24.58
N LYS A 74 -7.78 -14.19 25.25
CA LYS A 74 -8.72 -14.15 26.40
C LYS A 74 -8.14 -13.45 27.62
N GLN A 75 -6.81 -13.34 27.73
CA GLN A 75 -6.16 -12.66 28.87
C GLN A 75 -6.26 -11.13 28.79
N PHE A 76 -6.62 -10.57 27.63
CA PHE A 76 -6.64 -9.13 27.42
C PHE A 76 -8.06 -8.57 27.40
N SER A 77 -8.25 -7.46 28.08
CA SER A 77 -9.50 -6.70 28.00
C SER A 77 -9.68 -6.06 26.63
N HIS A 78 -10.88 -6.19 26.04
CA HIS A 78 -11.22 -5.64 24.73
C HIS A 78 -10.93 -4.14 24.62
N ILE A 79 -11.12 -3.36 25.70
CA ILE A 79 -10.85 -1.91 25.68
C ILE A 79 -9.35 -1.63 25.49
N VAL A 80 -8.49 -2.39 26.17
CA VAL A 80 -7.03 -2.26 26.09
C VAL A 80 -6.55 -2.66 24.70
N VAL A 81 -7.04 -3.79 24.19
CA VAL A 81 -6.69 -4.29 22.85
C VAL A 81 -7.08 -3.29 21.77
N LYS A 82 -8.32 -2.79 21.80
CA LYS A 82 -8.84 -1.84 20.82
C LYS A 82 -7.98 -0.57 20.77
N SER A 83 -7.66 0.00 21.93
CA SER A 83 -6.82 1.20 22.00
C SER A 83 -5.38 0.92 21.55
N LYS A 84 -4.78 -0.17 22.01
CA LYS A 84 -3.38 -0.48 21.73
C LYS A 84 -3.14 -0.84 20.27
N ILE A 85 -4.00 -1.67 19.67
CA ILE A 85 -3.95 -1.97 18.23
C ILE A 85 -4.20 -0.71 17.40
N GLY A 86 -5.16 0.12 17.80
CA GLY A 86 -5.45 1.39 17.12
C GLY A 86 -4.24 2.33 17.07
N LEU A 87 -3.54 2.49 18.19
CA LEU A 87 -2.32 3.29 18.27
C LEU A 87 -1.17 2.71 17.46
N MET A 88 -0.96 1.38 17.52
CA MET A 88 0.06 0.72 16.70
C MET A 88 -0.25 0.87 15.20
N TRP A 89 -1.50 0.71 14.79
CA TRP A 89 -1.94 0.90 13.41
C TRP A 89 -1.71 2.33 12.91
N ALA A 90 -2.08 3.33 13.72
CA ALA A 90 -1.79 4.74 13.43
C ALA A 90 -0.29 4.99 13.23
N ARG A 91 0.56 4.48 14.13
CA ARG A 91 2.01 4.64 14.05
C ARG A 91 2.61 3.93 12.83
N VAL A 92 2.28 2.65 12.64
CA VAL A 92 2.82 1.78 11.60
C VAL A 92 2.46 2.34 10.23
N PHE A 93 1.20 2.71 10.02
CA PHE A 93 0.73 3.11 8.69
C PHE A 93 0.68 4.64 8.49
N GLY A 94 1.09 5.43 9.48
CA GLY A 94 1.01 6.89 9.41
C GLY A 94 -0.42 7.40 9.31
N MET A 95 -1.36 6.70 9.96
CA MET A 95 -2.78 7.03 9.96
C MET A 95 -3.21 7.71 11.27
N HIS A 96 -4.34 8.39 11.25
CA HIS A 96 -4.90 9.00 12.46
C HIS A 96 -5.88 8.04 13.13
N TYR A 97 -5.59 7.62 14.36
CA TYR A 97 -6.53 6.84 15.17
C TYR A 97 -7.39 7.79 16.01
N LYS A 98 -8.69 7.86 15.72
CA LYS A 98 -9.67 8.58 16.53
C LYS A 98 -10.38 7.59 17.44
N LYS A 99 -10.36 7.83 18.76
CA LYS A 99 -11.19 7.08 19.69
C LYS A 99 -12.65 7.49 19.45
N ILE A 100 -13.48 6.50 19.09
CA ILE A 100 -14.87 6.73 18.65
C ILE A 100 -15.82 6.91 19.85
N CYS A 101 -15.40 6.52 21.05
CA CYS A 101 -16.21 6.56 22.26
C CYS A 101 -15.35 7.11 23.41
N ASP A 102 -15.38 8.43 23.57
CA ASP A 102 -15.03 9.17 24.79
C ASP A 102 -16.18 10.13 25.10
#